data_AF-A0A1S2N5P5-F1
#
_entry.id   AF-A0A1S2N5P5-F1
#
_cell.length_a   1.000
_cell.length_b   1.000
_cell.length_c   1.000
_cell.angle_alpha   90.00
_cell.angle_beta   90.00
_cell.angle_gamma   90.00
#
_symmetry.space_group_name_H-M   'P 1'
#
loop_
_entity.id
_entity.type
_entity.pdbx_description
1 polymer ?
#
loop_
_entity_poly.entity_id
_entity_poly.type
_entity_poly.pdbx_seq_one_letter_code
_entity_poly.pdbx_strand_id
1 'polypeptide(L)'
;MNLVAKEFVAARNDLRGALVLSRQAGAAAELEQALLVEPRDIAGIARAIGRALDMSPQEQMTRMRAMRGVVSQNTVFGWAARLLGDGMRIAAGRGARPALARLGQRAA
;
A
#
# COMPACT_ATOMS: atom_id res chain seq x y z
N MET A 1 -3.17 0.53 -4.62
CA MET A 1 -3.70 0.21 -3.28
C MET A 1 -4.68 -0.95 -3.42
N ASN A 2 -4.49 -2.08 -2.73
CA ASN A 2 -5.53 -3.11 -2.62
C ASN A 2 -6.11 -3.03 -1.20
N LEU A 3 -7.29 -2.43 -1.06
CA LEU A 3 -7.90 -2.21 0.26
C LEU A 3 -8.50 -3.48 0.85
N VAL A 4 -9.04 -4.37 0.01
CA VAL A 4 -9.56 -5.68 0.44
C VAL A 4 -8.49 -6.49 1.17
N ALA A 5 -7.24 -6.44 0.70
CA ALA A 5 -6.12 -7.07 1.38
C ALA A 5 -5.86 -6.49 2.78
N LYS A 6 -5.96 -5.16 2.95
CA LYS A 6 -5.80 -4.49 4.25
C LYS A 6 -6.99 -4.74 5.17
N GLU A 7 -8.20 -4.78 4.64
CA GLU A 7 -9.43 -5.09 5.37
C GLU A 7 -9.42 -6.53 5.90
N PHE A 8 -8.97 -7.49 5.08
CA PHE A 8 -8.75 -8.87 5.54
C PHE A 8 -7.82 -8.91 6.76
N VAL A 9 -6.66 -8.25 6.67
CA VAL A 9 -5.69 -8.16 7.78
C VAL A 9 -6.30 -7.48 9.01
N ALA A 10 -7.04 -6.38 8.82
CA ALA A 10 -7.69 -5.62 9.87
C ALA A 10 -8.84 -6.40 10.55
N ALA A 11 -9.56 -7.25 9.83
CA ALA A 11 -10.68 -8.04 10.35
C ALA A 11 -10.23 -9.26 11.18
N ARG A 12 -8.99 -9.75 11.00
CA ARG A 12 -8.45 -10.93 11.70
C ARG A 12 -7.95 -10.61 13.11
N ASN A 13 -8.87 -10.32 14.03
CA ASN A 13 -8.58 -10.10 15.45
C ASN A 13 -8.08 -11.38 16.17
N ASP A 14 -8.45 -12.54 15.65
CA ASP A 14 -7.96 -13.85 16.07
C ASP A 14 -6.53 -14.17 15.60
N LEU A 15 -5.95 -13.30 14.76
CA LEU A 15 -4.63 -13.45 14.13
C LEU A 15 -4.52 -14.70 13.24
N ARG A 16 -5.64 -15.23 12.74
CA ARG A 16 -5.66 -16.45 11.92
C ARG A 16 -5.81 -16.17 10.44
N GLY A 17 -5.45 -17.16 9.64
CA GLY A 17 -5.50 -17.13 8.18
C GLY A 17 -4.20 -16.66 7.55
N ALA A 18 -4.15 -16.79 6.23
CA ALA A 18 -3.01 -16.41 5.40
C ALA A 18 -3.50 -15.52 4.24
N LEU A 19 -2.66 -14.57 3.84
CA LEU A 19 -2.91 -13.67 2.73
C LEU A 19 -1.99 -14.07 1.57
N VAL A 20 -2.57 -14.48 0.44
CA VAL A 20 -1.86 -14.61 -0.84
C VAL A 20 -2.10 -13.33 -1.63
N LEU A 21 -1.04 -12.67 -2.07
CA LEU A 21 -1.13 -11.33 -2.65
C LEU A 21 -0.21 -11.18 -3.86
N SER A 22 -0.71 -10.58 -4.94
CA SER A 22 0.14 -10.24 -6.09
C SER A 22 1.21 -9.23 -5.69
N ARG A 23 2.46 -9.45 -6.14
CA ARG A 23 3.57 -8.51 -5.92
C ARG A 23 3.32 -7.13 -6.55
N GLN A 24 2.54 -7.08 -7.62
CA GLN A 24 2.15 -5.85 -8.32
C GLN A 24 1.01 -5.11 -7.62
N ALA A 25 0.33 -5.73 -6.64
CA ALA A 25 -0.69 -5.03 -5.89
C ALA A 25 -0.04 -3.89 -5.11
N GLY A 26 -0.60 -2.68 -5.19
CA GLY A 26 -0.05 -1.54 -4.45
C GLY A 26 -0.08 -1.67 -2.92
N ALA A 27 -0.60 -2.77 -2.35
CA ALA A 27 -0.49 -3.10 -0.93
C ALA A 27 0.70 -4.03 -0.62
N ALA A 28 1.35 -4.62 -1.63
CA ALA A 28 2.42 -5.61 -1.45
C ALA A 28 3.66 -5.03 -0.74
N ALA A 29 3.97 -3.75 -0.99
CA ALA A 29 5.06 -3.05 -0.32
C ALA A 29 4.81 -2.80 1.18
N GLU A 30 3.56 -2.83 1.62
CA GLU A 30 3.20 -2.68 3.04
C GLU A 30 2.96 -4.04 3.70
N LEU A 31 2.49 -5.03 2.94
CA LEU A 31 2.07 -6.35 3.42
C LEU A 31 3.10 -7.43 3.07
N GLU A 32 4.39 -7.17 3.32
CA GLU A 32 5.50 -8.05 2.91
C GLU A 32 5.45 -9.46 3.53
N GLN A 33 4.75 -9.63 4.64
CA GLN A 33 4.56 -10.93 5.30
C GLN A 33 3.47 -11.79 4.66
N ALA A 34 2.76 -11.27 3.65
CA ALA A 34 1.89 -12.06 2.78
C ALA A 34 2.71 -13.06 1.95
N LEU A 35 2.03 -14.09 1.44
CA LEU A 35 2.60 -14.96 0.41
C LEU A 35 2.52 -14.23 -0.93
N LEU A 36 3.61 -13.55 -1.29
CA LEU A 36 3.68 -12.75 -2.51
C LEU A 36 3.84 -13.64 -3.75
N VAL A 37 2.98 -13.42 -4.74
CA VAL A 37 2.93 -14.22 -5.98
C VAL A 37 3.03 -13.34 -7.22
N GLU A 38 3.55 -13.92 -8.30
CA GLU A 38 3.49 -13.35 -9.64
C GLU A 38 2.22 -13.85 -10.35
N PRO A 39 1.33 -12.96 -10.85
CA PRO A 39 0.05 -13.35 -11.46
C PRO A 39 0.18 -14.29 -12.67
N ARG A 40 1.34 -14.29 -13.33
CA ARG A 40 1.64 -15.10 -14.51
C ARG A 40 2.25 -16.46 -14.17
N ASP A 41 2.69 -16.67 -12.93
CA ASP A 41 3.24 -17.94 -12.46
C ASP A 41 2.13 -18.78 -11.80
N ILE A 42 1.38 -19.51 -12.62
CA ILE A 42 0.26 -20.36 -12.18
C ILE A 42 0.75 -21.41 -11.15
N ALA A 43 1.92 -22.01 -11.38
CA ALA A 43 2.49 -23.00 -10.48
C ALA A 43 2.90 -22.36 -9.14
N GLY A 44 3.45 -21.15 -9.17
CA GLY A 44 3.74 -20.35 -7.97
C GLY A 44 2.50 -19.99 -7.16
N ILE A 45 1.42 -19.60 -7.84
CA ILE A 45 0.12 -19.34 -7.18
C ILE A 45 -0.40 -20.62 -6.52
N ALA A 46 -0.38 -21.76 -7.23
CA ALA A 46 -0.81 -23.04 -6.68
C ALA A 46 0.00 -23.45 -5.44
N ARG A 47 1.34 -23.31 -5.47
CA ARG A 47 2.21 -23.56 -4.31
C ARG A 47 1.90 -22.62 -3.15
N ALA A 48 1.66 -21.33 -3.42
CA ALA A 48 1.33 -20.36 -2.39
C ALA A 48 -0.02 -20.66 -1.72
N ILE A 49 -1.03 -21.07 -2.50
CA ILE A 49 -2.33 -21.52 -1.97
C ILE A 49 -2.15 -22.78 -1.13
N GLY A 50 -1.43 -23.79 -1.61
CA GLY A 50 -1.16 -25.00 -0.83
C GLY A 50 -0.48 -24.68 0.50
N ARG A 51 0.58 -23.85 0.47
CA ARG A 51 1.24 -23.37 1.68
C ARG A 51 0.30 -22.61 2.61
N ALA A 52 -0.60 -21.78 2.08
CA ALA A 52 -1.57 -21.03 2.89
C ALA A 52 -2.52 -21.97 3.65
N LEU A 53 -2.95 -23.06 3.02
CA LEU A 53 -3.81 -24.08 3.61
C LEU A 53 -3.09 -24.91 4.68
N ASP A 54 -1.83 -25.27 4.43
CA ASP A 54 -1.01 -26.08 5.34
C ASP A 54 -0.33 -25.26 6.46
N MET A 55 -0.47 -23.93 6.43
CA MET A 55 0.24 -23.03 7.34
C MET A 55 -0.17 -23.28 8.79
N SER A 56 0.81 -23.53 9.67
CA SER A 56 0.54 -23.75 11.09
C SER A 56 -0.09 -22.50 11.74
N PRO A 57 -0.91 -22.66 12.79
CA PRO A 57 -1.49 -21.52 13.51
C PRO A 57 -0.44 -20.52 14.00
N GLN A 58 0.73 -21.01 14.44
CA GLN A 58 1.81 -20.18 14.94
C GLN A 58 2.44 -19.31 13.83
N GLU A 59 2.62 -19.86 12.63
CA GLU A 59 3.10 -19.08 11.48
C GLU A 59 2.06 -18.06 11.02
N GLN A 60 0.78 -18.45 10.94
CA GLN A 60 -0.33 -17.54 10.60
C GLN A 60 -0.33 -16.32 11.54
N MET A 61 -0.30 -16.56 12.86
CA MET A 61 -0.33 -15.51 13.87
C MET A 61 0.88 -14.58 13.79
N THR A 62 2.07 -15.13 13.54
CA THR A 62 3.30 -14.34 13.38
C THR A 62 3.19 -13.39 12.19
N ARG A 63 2.81 -13.91 11.01
CA ARG A 63 2.64 -13.10 9.81
C ARG A 63 1.52 -12.07 9.97
N MET A 64 0.39 -12.47 10.53
CA MET A 64 -0.78 -11.62 10.71
C MET A 64 -0.50 -10.46 11.68
N ARG A 65 0.18 -10.71 12.80
CA ARG A 65 0.58 -9.64 13.74
C ARG A 65 1.44 -8.58 13.07
N ALA A 66 2.44 -9.00 12.30
CA ALA A 66 3.33 -8.09 11.59
C ALA A 66 2.54 -7.21 10.59
N MET A 67 1.68 -7.82 9.76
CA MET A 67 0.85 -7.07 8.81
C MET A 67 -0.13 -6.13 9.50
N ARG A 68 -0.78 -6.56 10.59
CA ARG A 68 -1.69 -5.71 11.37
C ARG A 68 -0.97 -4.51 11.96
N GLY A 69 0.27 -4.68 12.42
CA GLY A 69 1.12 -3.58 12.88
C GLY A 69 1.23 -2.48 11.81
N VAL A 70 1.59 -2.85 10.58
CA VAL A 70 1.70 -1.91 9.46
C VAL A 70 0.36 -1.24 9.13
N VAL A 71 -0.72 -2.02 9.00
CA VAL A 71 -2.06 -1.50 8.66
C VAL A 71 -2.56 -0.50 9.71
N SER A 72 -2.29 -0.76 11.01
CA SER A 72 -2.72 0.13 12.10
C SER A 72 -2.00 1.49 12.10
N GLN A 73 -0.77 1.55 11.59
CA GLN A 73 0.03 2.78 11.54
C GLN A 73 -0.31 3.63 10.30
N ASN A 74 -0.74 3.00 9.21
CA ASN A 74 -1.03 3.65 7.92
C ASN A 74 -2.54 3.82 7.69
N THR A 75 -3.17 4.66 8.51
CA THR A 75 -4.62 4.90 8.45
C THR A 75 -5.03 5.87 7.34
N VAL A 76 -6.31 5.83 6.95
CA VAL A 76 -6.91 6.79 6.01
C VAL A 76 -6.81 8.23 6.50
N PHE A 77 -6.95 8.47 7.81
CA PHE A 77 -6.80 9.80 8.41
C PHE A 77 -5.35 10.30 8.30
N GLY A 78 -4.37 9.43 8.59
CA GLY A 78 -2.95 9.77 8.42
C GLY A 78 -2.59 10.08 6.96
N TRP A 79 -3.16 9.32 6.01
CA TRP A 79 -3.02 9.62 4.59
C TRP A 79 -3.64 10.97 4.22
N ALA A 80 -4.88 11.25 4.64
CA ALA A 80 -5.57 12.51 4.34
C ALA A 80 -4.83 13.71 4.93
N ALA A 81 -4.34 13.61 6.16
CA ALA A 81 -3.54 14.65 6.81
C ALA A 81 -2.25 14.95 6.02
N ARG A 82 -1.53 13.90 5.56
CA ARG A 82 -0.33 14.07 4.73
C ARG A 82 -0.67 14.74 3.40
N LEU A 83 -1.70 14.26 2.70
CA LEU A 83 -2.14 14.81 1.43
C LEU A 83 -2.51 16.30 1.53
N LEU A 84 -3.32 16.66 2.52
CA LEU A 84 -3.70 18.05 2.77
C LEU A 84 -2.49 18.91 3.13
N GLY A 85 -1.59 18.40 3.99
CA GLY A 85 -0.35 19.08 4.34
C GLY A 85 0.59 19.30 3.15
N ASP A 86 0.73 18.31 2.27
CA ASP A 86 1.44 18.44 0.99
C ASP A 86 0.80 19.52 0.11
N GLY A 87 -0.52 19.47 -0.04
CA GLY A 87 -1.29 20.45 -0.82
C GLY A 87 -1.14 21.89 -0.30
N MET A 88 -1.20 22.08 1.02
CA MET A 88 -0.98 23.37 1.67
C MET A 88 0.45 23.88 1.46
N ARG A 89 1.47 23.02 1.54
CA ARG A 89 2.86 23.40 1.24
C ARG A 89 3.02 23.87 -0.20
N ILE A 90 2.41 23.19 -1.16
CA ILE A 90 2.44 23.60 -2.56
C ILE A 90 1.67 24.92 -2.75
N ALA A 91 0.52 25.10 -2.10
CA ALA A 91 -0.25 26.33 -2.15
C ALA A 91 0.53 27.52 -1.56
N ALA A 92 1.19 27.33 -0.42
CA ALA A 92 2.06 28.32 0.20
C ALA A 92 3.31 28.64 -0.66
N GLY A 93 3.78 27.68 -1.45
CA GLY A 93 4.85 27.85 -2.44
C GLY A 93 4.41 28.48 -3.78
N ARG A 94 3.10 28.63 -4.04
CA ARG A 94 2.55 29.23 -5.27
C ARG A 94 2.40 30.76 -5.19
N GLY A 95 3.48 31.40 -4.74
CA GLY A 95 3.91 32.71 -5.23
C GLY A 95 4.82 32.60 -6.48
N ALA A 96 5.20 31.41 -6.92
CA ALA A 96 6.01 31.24 -8.13
C ALA A 96 5.15 31.36 -9.40
N ARG A 97 5.01 32.59 -9.90
CA ARG A 97 4.43 32.93 -11.21
C ARG A 97 5.06 32.08 -12.34
N PRO A 98 4.28 31.54 -13.30
CA PRO A 98 4.84 31.04 -14.54
C PRO A 98 5.44 32.22 -15.32
N ALA A 99 6.69 32.08 -15.74
CA ALA A 99 7.39 33.03 -16.60
C ALA A 99 6.77 33.05 -18.01
N LEU A 100 5.63 33.71 -18.18
CA LEU A 100 5.03 34.01 -19.48
C LEU A 100 4.95 35.52 -19.77
N ALA A 101 5.77 36.33 -19.10
CA ALA A 101 5.82 37.79 -19.29
C ALA A 101 6.97 38.29 -20.19
N ARG A 102 7.66 37.42 -20.94
CA ARG A 102 8.84 37.81 -21.77
C ARG A 102 8.72 37.50 -23.27
N LEU A 103 7.52 37.52 -23.84
CA LEU A 103 7.35 37.45 -25.31
C LEU A 103 6.78 38.74 -25.93
N GLY A 104 6.67 39.84 -25.17
CA GLY A 104 6.12 41.11 -25.66
C GLY A 104 7.10 42.29 -25.85
N GLN A 105 8.41 42.11 -25.66
CA GLN A 105 9.39 43.23 -25.70
C GLN A 105 10.53 43.05 -26.71
N ARG A 106 10.27 42.43 -27.86
CA ARG A 106 11.21 42.40 -29.00
C ARG A 106 10.55 42.78 -30.34
N ALA A 107 9.77 43.86 -30.31
CA ALA A 107 9.32 44.56 -31.50
C ALA A 107 9.29 46.07 -31.20
N ALA A 108 10.47 46.69 -31.25
CA ALA A 108 10.69 48.12 -31.45
C ALA A 108 12.12 48.30 -31.96
#